data_AF-A0A957HA34-F1
#
_entry.id   AF-A0A957HA34-F1
#
_cell.length_a   1.000
_cell.length_b   1.000
_cell.length_c   1.000
_cell.angle_alpha   90.00
_cell.angle_beta   90.00
_cell.angle_gamma   90.00
#
_symmetry.space_group_name_H-M   'P 1'
#
loop_
_entity.id
_entity.type
_entity.pdbx_description
1 polymer ?
#
loop_
_entity_poly.entity_id
_entity_poly.type
_entity_poly.pdbx_seq_one_letter_code
_entity_poly.pdbx_strand_id
1 'polypeptide(L)'
;MSAQPDLQRWLSTATRGLPAPIKTMISEELAAHYEDAFAEQRSLGLLPDDARRAALAQLGSPRATHRALCAIHLARRRFLWAALATLASLIAIVVGALFVFQPLFFTLFGIVCGYYILESLRKLLESHDVRSRAGLAISLIEIGLLGSGVVGSLGMIGSYPYPVTIIFVDPLVLARLGPQVQPLTLVHILLALGIAITGIGWLILSDALGVHTNVPFRRPLYLSLLVNGLALIGLSLGVLMRHSDIIIQMGLFLTISGLARHVFLTLIFARAARQSSDVPWRGSHA
;
A
#
# COMPACT_ATOMS: atom_id res chain seq x y z
N MET A 1 8.68 -37.66 27.51
CA MET A 1 8.41 -36.31 28.05
C MET A 1 7.47 -35.60 27.08
N SER A 2 6.17 -35.57 27.37
CA SER A 2 5.19 -34.92 26.50
C SER A 2 5.37 -33.40 26.63
N ALA A 3 5.85 -32.74 25.58
CA ALA A 3 5.79 -31.30 25.45
C ALA A 3 4.37 -30.84 25.80
N GLN A 4 4.27 -29.95 26.80
CA GLN A 4 3.00 -29.66 27.45
C GLN A 4 2.01 -29.05 26.46
N PRO A 5 0.74 -29.48 26.49
CA PRO A 5 -0.27 -29.06 25.51
C PRO A 5 -0.44 -27.54 25.43
N ASP A 6 -0.17 -26.82 26.51
CA ASP A 6 -0.26 -25.35 26.56
C ASP A 6 0.85 -24.66 25.76
N LEU A 7 2.11 -25.14 25.84
CA LEU A 7 3.22 -24.61 25.05
C LEU A 7 2.99 -24.88 23.56
N GLN A 8 2.57 -26.09 23.19
CA GLN A 8 2.29 -26.42 21.79
C GLN A 8 1.15 -25.56 21.22
N ARG A 9 0.11 -25.30 22.02
CA ARG A 9 -0.98 -24.39 21.63
C ARG A 9 -0.49 -22.94 21.50
N TRP A 10 0.39 -22.50 22.39
CA TRP A 10 1.00 -21.18 22.33
C TRP A 10 1.87 -21.04 21.06
N LEU A 11 2.80 -21.97 20.83
CA LEU A 11 3.71 -21.98 19.67
C LEU A 11 2.93 -22.06 18.35
N SER A 12 1.95 -22.95 18.24
CA SER A 12 1.12 -23.07 17.03
C SER A 12 0.30 -21.81 16.73
N THR A 13 -0.04 -21.03 17.76
CA THR A 13 -0.71 -19.73 17.60
C THR A 13 0.29 -18.65 17.20
N ALA A 14 1.46 -18.60 17.86
CA ALA A 14 2.52 -17.64 17.57
C ALA A 14 3.10 -17.80 16.15
N THR A 15 3.35 -19.03 15.70
CA THR A 15 4.03 -19.30 14.42
C THR A 15 3.09 -19.61 13.26
N ARG A 16 1.78 -19.35 13.42
CA ARG A 16 0.76 -19.57 12.38
C ARG A 16 1.10 -18.77 11.11
N GLY A 17 0.88 -19.35 9.93
CA GLY A 17 1.05 -18.64 8.64
C GLY A 17 2.51 -18.39 8.20
N LEU A 18 3.50 -18.74 9.03
CA LEU A 18 4.91 -18.68 8.65
C LEU A 18 5.26 -19.84 7.69
N PRO A 19 6.19 -19.64 6.74
CA PRO A 19 6.72 -20.73 5.91
C PRO A 19 7.27 -21.86 6.78
N ALA A 20 7.03 -23.12 6.40
CA ALA A 20 7.41 -24.31 7.17
C ALA A 20 8.86 -24.31 7.73
N PRO A 21 9.91 -23.98 6.96
CA PRO A 21 11.27 -23.95 7.50
C PRO A 21 11.46 -22.87 8.57
N ILE A 22 10.93 -21.66 8.33
CA ILE A 22 10.99 -20.55 9.30
C ILE A 22 10.16 -20.86 10.55
N LYS A 23 8.99 -21.47 10.36
CA LYS A 23 8.10 -21.90 11.43
C LYS A 23 8.79 -22.86 12.39
N THR A 24 9.50 -23.85 11.84
CA THR A 24 10.21 -24.87 12.61
C THR A 24 11.32 -24.22 13.44
N MET A 25 12.21 -23.46 12.79
CA MET A 25 13.31 -22.74 13.43
C MET A 25 12.83 -21.82 14.58
N ILE A 26 11.79 -21.02 14.34
CA ILE A 26 11.27 -20.09 15.37
C ILE A 26 10.54 -20.84 16.48
N SER A 27 9.85 -21.94 16.17
CA SER A 27 9.22 -22.77 17.19
C SER A 27 10.24 -23.45 18.09
N GLU A 28 11.40 -23.85 17.56
CA GLU A 28 12.53 -24.39 18.34
C GLU A 28 13.14 -23.31 19.25
N GLU A 29 13.44 -22.12 18.71
CA GLU A 29 13.99 -20.99 19.48
C GLU A 29 13.05 -20.57 20.63
N LEU A 30 11.76 -20.41 20.35
CA LEU A 30 10.77 -20.04 21.37
C LEU A 30 10.55 -21.14 22.41
N ALA A 31 10.73 -22.42 22.02
CA ALA A 31 10.71 -23.53 22.96
C ALA A 31 11.95 -23.52 23.87
N ALA A 32 13.13 -23.23 23.33
CA ALA A 32 14.35 -23.08 24.13
C ALA A 32 14.22 -21.93 25.14
N HIS A 33 13.75 -20.74 24.72
CA HIS A 33 13.48 -19.64 25.64
C HIS A 33 12.45 -19.98 26.72
N TYR A 34 11.44 -20.79 26.38
CA TYR A 34 10.50 -21.29 27.38
C TYR A 34 11.16 -22.21 28.40
N GLU A 35 12.02 -23.12 27.95
CA GLU A 35 12.75 -24.05 28.83
C GLU A 35 13.70 -23.30 29.77
N ASP A 36 14.41 -22.29 29.27
CA ASP A 36 15.26 -21.40 30.08
C ASP A 36 14.44 -20.65 31.13
N ALA A 37 13.34 -20.01 30.71
CA ALA A 37 12.43 -19.32 31.62
C ALA A 37 11.85 -20.27 32.67
N PHE A 38 11.46 -21.48 32.26
CA PHE A 38 10.94 -22.50 33.18
C PHE A 38 11.99 -22.93 34.21
N ALA A 39 13.22 -23.18 33.78
CA ALA A 39 14.33 -23.55 34.67
C ALA A 39 14.65 -22.43 35.67
N GLU A 40 14.67 -21.17 35.21
CA GLU A 40 14.81 -19.99 36.06
C GLU A 40 13.72 -19.96 37.13
N GLN A 41 12.44 -20.06 36.75
CA GLN A 41 11.33 -20.06 37.71
C GLN A 41 11.39 -21.24 38.70
N ARG A 42 11.86 -22.41 38.26
CA ARG A 42 12.10 -23.56 39.15
C ARG A 42 13.22 -23.30 40.16
N SER A 43 14.30 -22.61 39.76
CA SER A 43 15.40 -22.25 40.65
C SER A 43 14.97 -21.30 41.77
N LEU A 44 13.91 -20.50 41.53
CA LEU A 44 13.28 -19.63 42.52
C LEU A 44 12.32 -20.36 43.49
N GLY A 45 12.21 -21.69 43.38
CA GLY A 45 11.41 -22.52 44.29
C GLY A 45 9.92 -22.66 43.92
N LEU A 46 9.48 -22.11 42.79
CA LEU A 46 8.09 -22.27 42.33
C LEU A 46 7.76 -23.74 42.03
N LEU A 47 6.54 -24.17 42.37
CA LEU A 47 6.03 -25.48 41.98
C LEU A 47 6.02 -25.63 40.46
N PRO A 48 6.10 -26.86 39.91
CA PRO A 48 6.17 -27.06 38.47
C PRO A 48 5.05 -26.37 37.70
N ASP A 49 3.81 -26.43 38.19
CA ASP A 49 2.66 -25.83 37.48
C ASP A 49 2.70 -24.30 37.49
N ASP A 50 3.20 -23.70 38.57
CA ASP A 50 3.36 -22.25 38.70
C ASP A 50 4.51 -21.74 37.85
N ALA A 51 5.64 -22.44 37.88
CA ALA A 51 6.80 -22.14 37.04
C ALA A 51 6.44 -22.17 35.54
N ARG A 52 5.59 -23.12 35.13
CA ARG A 52 5.09 -23.21 33.74
C ARG A 52 4.25 -22.02 33.33
N ARG A 53 3.30 -21.63 34.20
CA ARG A 53 2.43 -20.48 33.97
C ARG A 53 3.24 -19.18 33.92
N ALA A 54 4.21 -19.03 34.81
CA ALA A 54 5.13 -17.91 34.84
C ALA A 54 6.00 -17.84 33.57
N ALA A 55 6.59 -18.96 33.12
CA ALA A 55 7.38 -19.02 31.89
C ALA A 55 6.55 -18.69 30.63
N LEU A 56 5.31 -19.21 30.53
CA LEU A 56 4.40 -18.84 29.44
C LEU A 56 3.99 -17.35 29.49
N ALA A 57 3.83 -16.79 30.70
CA ALA A 57 3.53 -15.38 30.87
C ALA A 57 4.70 -14.48 30.43
N GLN A 58 5.95 -14.90 30.68
CA GLN A 58 7.16 -14.19 30.20
C GLN A 58 7.23 -14.15 28.67
N LEU A 59 6.88 -15.24 27.97
CA LEU A 59 6.78 -15.24 26.49
C LEU A 59 5.71 -14.27 25.96
N GLY A 60 4.76 -13.85 26.82
CA GLY A 60 3.72 -12.89 26.50
C GLY A 60 2.59 -13.45 25.63
N SER A 61 1.90 -12.54 24.94
CA SER A 61 0.72 -12.88 24.14
C SER A 61 1.12 -13.58 22.83
N PRO A 62 0.64 -14.80 22.55
CA PRO A 62 0.98 -15.51 21.31
C PRO A 62 0.47 -14.77 20.08
N ARG A 63 -0.62 -13.99 20.20
CA ARG A 63 -1.15 -13.15 19.10
C ARG A 63 -0.27 -11.93 18.83
N ALA A 64 0.33 -11.34 19.88
CA ALA A 64 1.28 -10.25 19.71
C ALA A 64 2.56 -10.75 19.03
N THR A 65 3.11 -11.87 19.51
CA THR A 65 4.27 -12.55 18.91
C THR A 65 4.00 -12.92 17.46
N HIS A 66 2.83 -13.51 17.16
CA HIS A 66 2.44 -13.82 15.77
C HIS A 66 2.46 -12.60 14.85
N ARG A 67 1.90 -11.47 15.29
CA ARG A 67 1.90 -10.23 14.51
C ARG A 67 3.33 -9.72 14.28
N ALA A 68 4.18 -9.77 15.29
CA ALA A 68 5.59 -9.38 15.18
C ALA A 68 6.36 -10.29 14.21
N LEU A 69 6.25 -11.61 14.36
CA LEU A 69 6.88 -12.59 13.47
C LEU A 69 6.40 -12.46 12.03
N CYS A 70 5.10 -12.28 11.81
CA CYS A 70 4.56 -12.05 10.47
C CYS A 70 5.05 -10.74 9.87
N ALA A 71 5.15 -9.67 10.67
CA ALA A 71 5.68 -8.40 10.21
C ALA A 71 7.14 -8.53 9.75
N ILE A 72 7.95 -9.34 10.43
CA ILE A 72 9.35 -9.58 10.07
C ILE A 72 9.45 -10.52 8.84
N HIS A 73 8.81 -11.68 8.88
CA HIS A 73 9.06 -12.74 7.90
C HIS A 73 8.19 -12.67 6.64
N LEU A 74 7.00 -12.06 6.70
CA LEU A 74 6.13 -11.90 5.53
C LEU A 74 6.35 -10.56 4.81
N ALA A 75 7.19 -9.67 5.34
CA ALA A 75 7.55 -8.40 4.71
C ALA A 75 8.06 -8.58 3.28
N ARG A 76 8.96 -9.55 3.06
CA ARG A 76 9.52 -9.83 1.73
C ARG A 76 8.45 -10.10 0.69
N ARG A 77 7.57 -11.07 0.97
CA ARG A 77 6.54 -11.50 0.03
C ARG A 77 5.58 -10.36 -0.26
N ARG A 78 5.20 -9.59 0.77
CA ARG A 78 4.34 -8.40 0.61
C ARG A 78 5.00 -7.35 -0.29
N PHE A 79 6.25 -6.98 -0.03
CA PHE A 79 6.92 -5.96 -0.85
C PHE A 79 7.19 -6.45 -2.27
N LEU A 80 7.47 -7.74 -2.47
CA LEU A 80 7.56 -8.31 -3.82
C LEU A 80 6.23 -8.20 -4.56
N TRP A 81 5.12 -8.59 -3.94
CA TRP A 81 3.79 -8.43 -4.54
C TRP A 81 3.44 -6.97 -4.77
N ALA A 82 3.90 -6.05 -3.92
CA ALA A 82 3.67 -4.62 -4.11
C ALA A 82 4.42 -4.10 -5.33
N ALA A 83 5.67 -4.53 -5.54
CA ALA A 83 6.44 -4.25 -6.75
C ALA A 83 5.80 -4.83 -8.01
N LEU A 84 5.24 -6.05 -7.92
CA LEU A 84 4.52 -6.66 -9.03
C LEU A 84 3.20 -5.93 -9.30
N ALA A 85 2.48 -5.49 -8.26
CA ALA A 85 1.24 -4.72 -8.41
C ALA A 85 1.50 -3.34 -9.02
N THR A 86 2.58 -2.64 -8.64
CA THR A 86 2.96 -1.37 -9.28
C THR A 86 3.32 -1.57 -10.75
N LEU A 87 4.06 -2.64 -11.08
CA LEU A 87 4.40 -2.96 -12.46
C LEU A 87 3.17 -3.36 -13.28
N ALA A 88 2.27 -4.17 -12.72
CA ALA A 88 1.04 -4.58 -13.38
C ALA A 88 0.10 -3.38 -13.63
N SER A 89 -0.04 -2.48 -12.65
CA SER A 89 -0.76 -1.21 -12.81
C SER A 89 -0.16 -0.36 -13.94
N LEU A 90 1.17 -0.28 -14.03
CA LEU A 90 1.86 0.43 -15.10
C LEU A 90 1.55 -0.17 -16.48
N ILE A 91 1.64 -1.51 -16.61
CA ILE A 91 1.32 -2.22 -17.85
C ILE A 91 -0.15 -1.99 -18.22
N ALA A 92 -1.06 -2.06 -17.24
CA ALA A 92 -2.49 -1.83 -17.46
C ALA A 92 -2.78 -0.42 -17.98
N ILE A 93 -2.07 0.60 -17.50
CA ILE A 93 -2.18 1.98 -18.01
C ILE A 93 -1.71 2.04 -19.48
N VAL A 94 -0.56 1.46 -19.80
CA VAL A 94 -0.02 1.47 -21.17
C VAL A 94 -0.92 0.69 -22.13
N VAL A 95 -1.37 -0.50 -21.74
CA VAL A 95 -2.30 -1.32 -22.53
C VAL A 95 -3.64 -0.62 -22.65
N GLY A 96 -4.17 -0.03 -21.57
CA GLY A 96 -5.42 0.73 -21.61
C GLY A 96 -5.36 1.95 -22.53
N ALA A 97 -4.20 2.61 -22.63
CA ALA A 97 -3.99 3.71 -23.58
C ALA A 97 -3.88 3.22 -25.03
N LEU A 98 -3.26 2.07 -25.26
CA LEU A 98 -3.06 1.52 -26.61
C LEU A 98 -4.31 0.83 -27.18
N PHE A 99 -5.15 0.28 -26.30
CA PHE A 99 -6.30 -0.52 -26.69
C PHE A 99 -7.58 0.11 -26.14
N VAL A 100 -8.61 0.23 -27.00
CA VAL A 100 -9.97 0.65 -26.61
C VAL A 100 -10.70 -0.50 -25.88
N PHE A 101 -10.06 -1.11 -24.89
CA PHE A 101 -10.67 -2.13 -24.04
C PHE A 101 -11.65 -1.48 -23.05
N GLN A 102 -12.58 -2.29 -22.52
CA GLN A 102 -13.62 -1.89 -21.55
C GLN A 102 -13.02 -1.05 -20.39
N PRO A 103 -13.30 0.26 -20.33
CA PRO A 103 -12.68 1.14 -19.33
C PRO A 103 -12.96 0.74 -17.88
N LEU A 104 -14.14 0.14 -17.63
CA LEU A 104 -14.52 -0.41 -16.33
C LEU A 104 -13.50 -1.44 -15.80
N PHE A 105 -12.97 -2.30 -16.67
CA PHE A 105 -11.99 -3.31 -16.27
C PHE A 105 -10.72 -2.66 -15.73
N PHE A 106 -10.16 -1.68 -16.45
CA PHE A 106 -8.96 -0.98 -16.02
C PHE A 106 -9.18 -0.12 -14.78
N THR A 107 -10.34 0.51 -14.64
CA THR A 107 -10.68 1.26 -13.42
C THR A 107 -10.72 0.35 -12.20
N LEU A 108 -11.43 -0.78 -12.28
CA LEU A 108 -11.50 -1.75 -11.18
C LEU A 108 -10.12 -2.36 -10.86
N PHE A 109 -9.39 -2.75 -11.90
CA PHE A 109 -8.03 -3.27 -11.74
C PHE A 109 -7.10 -2.25 -11.08
N GLY A 110 -7.15 -1.00 -11.55
CA GLY A 110 -6.37 0.11 -11.00
C GLY A 110 -6.71 0.42 -9.54
N ILE A 111 -8.00 0.35 -9.15
CA ILE A 111 -8.42 0.51 -7.75
C ILE A 111 -7.84 -0.61 -6.87
N VAL A 112 -7.95 -1.87 -7.30
CA VAL A 112 -7.44 -3.02 -6.54
C VAL A 112 -5.92 -2.94 -6.38
N CYS A 113 -5.19 -2.68 -7.47
CA CYS A 113 -3.75 -2.49 -7.43
C CYS A 113 -3.38 -1.28 -6.56
N GLY A 114 -4.06 -0.15 -6.75
CA GLY A 114 -3.84 1.08 -5.98
C GLY A 114 -3.98 0.87 -4.48
N TYR A 115 -5.05 0.21 -4.05
CA TYR A 115 -5.27 -0.13 -2.64
C TYR A 115 -4.13 -0.99 -2.09
N TYR A 116 -3.73 -2.04 -2.81
CA TYR A 116 -2.64 -2.91 -2.38
C TYR A 116 -1.29 -2.17 -2.28
N ILE A 117 -1.01 -1.28 -3.23
CA ILE A 117 0.19 -0.43 -3.28
C ILE A 117 0.22 0.53 -2.09
N LEU A 118 -0.89 1.23 -1.84
CA LEU A 118 -1.03 2.21 -0.77
C LEU A 118 -0.93 1.57 0.61
N GLU A 119 -1.57 0.43 0.82
CA GLU A 119 -1.49 -0.33 2.05
C GLU A 119 -0.07 -0.87 2.27
N SER A 120 0.63 -1.29 1.21
CA SER A 120 2.04 -1.69 1.30
C SER A 120 2.96 -0.52 1.63
N LEU A 121 2.68 0.66 1.07
CA LEU A 121 3.39 1.90 1.37
C LEU A 121 3.13 2.35 2.82
N ARG A 122 1.89 2.27 3.31
CA ARG A 122 1.52 2.57 4.70
C ARG A 122 2.40 1.80 5.67
N LYS A 123 2.50 0.47 5.50
CA LYS A 123 3.35 -0.36 6.36
C LYS A 123 4.84 -0.06 6.24
N LEU A 124 5.31 0.30 5.04
CA LEU A 124 6.70 0.72 4.85
C LEU A 124 7.00 2.03 5.61
N LEU A 125 6.04 2.95 5.65
CA LEU A 125 6.19 4.24 6.34
C LEU A 125 5.97 4.13 7.86
N GLU A 126 5.12 3.21 8.31
CA GLU A 126 4.94 2.90 9.73
C GLU A 126 6.24 2.42 10.39
N SER A 127 7.11 1.72 9.66
CA SER A 127 8.41 1.30 10.20
C SER A 127 9.41 2.47 10.35
N HIS A 128 9.06 3.67 9.87
CA HIS A 128 9.92 4.87 9.87
C HIS A 128 9.32 6.03 10.70
N ASP A 129 8.36 5.73 11.59
CA ASP A 129 7.71 6.69 12.49
C ASP A 129 6.91 7.83 11.80
N VAL A 130 6.50 7.63 10.54
CA VAL A 130 5.78 8.65 9.73
C VAL A 130 4.26 8.58 9.93
N ARG A 131 3.80 8.28 11.15
CA ARG A 131 2.52 7.59 11.33
C ARG A 131 1.28 8.44 11.04
N SER A 132 1.26 9.70 11.45
CA SER A 132 0.03 10.52 11.40
C SER A 132 -0.24 11.14 10.02
N ARG A 133 0.76 11.80 9.42
CA ARG A 133 0.59 12.51 8.14
C ARG A 133 0.48 11.55 6.96
N ALA A 134 1.34 10.53 6.88
CA ALA A 134 1.27 9.55 5.80
C ALA A 134 -0.01 8.71 5.87
N GLY A 135 -0.45 8.34 7.08
CA GLY A 135 -1.73 7.65 7.28
C GLY A 135 -2.91 8.44 6.73
N LEU A 136 -3.02 9.72 7.10
CA LEU A 136 -4.05 10.64 6.58
C LEU A 136 -3.97 10.77 5.05
N ALA A 137 -2.77 11.01 4.53
CA ALA A 137 -2.53 11.19 3.10
C ALA A 137 -3.01 9.97 2.29
N ILE A 138 -2.66 8.76 2.75
CA ILE A 138 -3.06 7.52 2.11
C ILE A 138 -4.58 7.35 2.14
N SER A 139 -5.23 7.63 3.28
CA SER A 139 -6.70 7.55 3.37
C SER A 139 -7.40 8.53 2.43
N LEU A 140 -6.87 9.75 2.26
CA LEU A 140 -7.40 10.71 1.28
C LEU A 140 -7.27 10.19 -0.16
N ILE A 141 -6.12 9.60 -0.50
CA ILE A 141 -5.90 9.00 -1.83
C ILE A 141 -6.91 7.86 -2.05
N GLU A 142 -7.10 6.95 -1.08
CA GLU A 142 -8.06 5.85 -1.14
C GLU A 142 -9.49 6.35 -1.37
N ILE A 143 -9.94 7.32 -0.57
CA ILE A 143 -11.28 7.90 -0.67
C ILE A 143 -11.49 8.59 -2.03
N GLY A 144 -10.52 9.40 -2.47
CA GLY A 144 -10.61 10.11 -3.75
C GLY A 144 -10.58 9.16 -4.96
N LEU A 145 -9.76 8.11 -4.91
CA LEU A 145 -9.71 7.07 -5.97
C LEU A 145 -11.02 6.28 -6.05
N LEU A 146 -11.57 5.87 -4.91
CA LEU A 146 -12.86 5.18 -4.87
C LEU A 146 -13.99 6.10 -5.36
N GLY A 147 -14.04 7.34 -4.87
CA GLY A 147 -15.04 8.33 -5.26
C GLY A 147 -15.02 8.62 -6.75
N SER A 148 -13.84 8.98 -7.29
CA SER A 148 -13.68 9.24 -8.73
C SER A 148 -13.94 8.00 -9.59
N GLY A 149 -13.52 6.82 -9.14
CA GLY A 149 -13.76 5.55 -9.84
C GLY A 149 -15.24 5.18 -9.91
N VAL A 150 -15.98 5.30 -8.81
CA VAL A 150 -17.44 5.05 -8.75
C VAL A 150 -18.19 6.06 -9.62
N VAL A 151 -17.90 7.36 -9.46
CA VAL A 151 -18.57 8.42 -10.24
C VAL A 151 -18.27 8.28 -11.73
N GLY A 152 -17.02 7.98 -12.10
CA GLY A 152 -16.63 7.71 -13.49
C GLY A 152 -17.33 6.48 -14.08
N SER A 153 -17.47 5.41 -13.30
CA SER A 153 -18.18 4.19 -13.71
C SER A 153 -19.67 4.42 -13.90
N LEU A 154 -20.33 5.17 -13.00
CA LEU A 154 -21.74 5.56 -13.14
C LEU A 154 -21.97 6.41 -14.39
N GLY A 155 -21.02 7.28 -14.71
CA GLY A 155 -21.03 8.06 -15.96
C GLY A 155 -21.03 7.19 -17.23
N MET A 156 -20.51 5.96 -17.17
CA MET A 156 -20.53 5.02 -18.31
C MET A 156 -21.85 4.26 -18.48
N ILE A 157 -22.59 4.05 -17.39
CA ILE A 157 -23.85 3.29 -17.41
C ILE A 157 -25.00 4.16 -17.91
N GLY A 158 -24.92 5.49 -17.70
CA GLY A 158 -25.87 6.42 -18.28
C GLY A 158 -25.71 6.53 -19.80
N SER A 159 -26.81 6.77 -20.53
CA SER A 159 -26.82 7.05 -21.98
C SER A 159 -26.05 8.32 -22.40
N TYR A 160 -25.34 8.94 -21.47
CA TYR A 160 -24.43 10.05 -21.72
C TYR A 160 -23.05 9.46 -21.92
N PRO A 161 -22.48 9.46 -23.15
CA PRO A 161 -21.10 9.06 -23.36
C PRO A 161 -20.20 10.10 -22.66
N TYR A 162 -20.00 9.93 -21.36
CA TYR A 162 -19.09 10.77 -20.60
C TYR A 162 -17.67 10.35 -20.97
N PRO A 163 -16.85 11.25 -21.53
CA PRO A 163 -15.44 10.98 -21.80
C PRO A 163 -14.60 10.96 -20.52
N VAL A 164 -15.19 10.60 -19.38
CA VAL A 164 -14.54 10.70 -18.07
C VAL A 164 -13.68 9.47 -17.78
N THR A 165 -14.05 8.29 -18.27
CA THR A 165 -13.16 7.12 -18.20
C THR A 165 -11.90 7.29 -19.04
N ILE A 166 -11.97 8.16 -20.03
CA ILE A 166 -10.83 8.62 -20.82
C ILE A 166 -9.90 9.53 -20.00
N ILE A 167 -10.40 10.28 -19.01
CA ILE A 167 -9.57 11.18 -18.18
C ILE A 167 -8.53 10.42 -17.35
N PHE A 168 -8.81 9.16 -16.97
CA PHE A 168 -7.88 8.32 -16.22
C PHE A 168 -7.07 7.34 -17.08
N VAL A 169 -7.46 7.10 -18.34
CA VAL A 169 -6.85 6.06 -19.19
C VAL A 169 -6.15 6.64 -20.43
N ASP A 170 -6.61 7.77 -20.99
CA ASP A 170 -5.96 8.38 -22.15
C ASP A 170 -6.39 9.85 -22.44
N PRO A 171 -5.63 10.88 -22.05
CA PRO A 171 -5.94 12.27 -22.43
C PRO A 171 -6.07 12.51 -23.96
N LEU A 172 -5.55 11.61 -24.82
CA LEU A 172 -5.68 11.71 -26.28
C LEU A 172 -7.09 11.42 -26.79
N VAL A 173 -7.92 10.65 -26.07
CA VAL A 173 -9.30 10.40 -26.53
C VAL A 173 -10.21 11.61 -26.24
N LEU A 174 -9.89 12.44 -25.24
CA LEU A 174 -10.58 13.73 -25.02
C LEU A 174 -10.34 14.70 -26.18
N ALA A 175 -9.13 14.71 -26.74
CA ALA A 175 -8.81 15.51 -27.91
C ALA A 175 -9.63 15.09 -29.16
N ARG A 176 -10.11 13.84 -29.22
CA ARG A 176 -10.89 13.33 -30.37
C ARG A 176 -12.39 13.63 -30.31
N LEU A 177 -12.97 13.84 -29.14
CA LEU A 177 -14.44 13.89 -28.98
C LEU A 177 -15.06 15.29 -29.12
N GLY A 178 -14.25 16.35 -29.20
CA GLY A 178 -14.73 17.72 -29.39
C GLY A 178 -15.55 18.27 -28.20
N PRO A 179 -15.69 19.60 -28.09
CA PRO A 179 -16.41 20.22 -26.98
C PRO A 179 -17.93 20.13 -27.21
N GLN A 180 -18.59 19.09 -26.70
CA GLN A 180 -20.04 19.14 -26.52
C GLN A 180 -20.37 19.73 -25.15
N VAL A 181 -20.99 20.92 -25.14
CA VAL A 181 -21.36 21.65 -23.92
C VAL A 181 -22.60 21.01 -23.30
N GLN A 182 -22.42 20.00 -22.44
CA GLN A 182 -23.50 19.47 -21.59
C GLN A 182 -23.73 20.37 -20.37
N PRO A 183 -24.89 20.42 -19.70
CA PRO A 183 -25.06 21.17 -18.44
C PRO A 183 -24.18 20.63 -17.30
N LEU A 184 -23.81 21.47 -16.31
CA LEU A 184 -22.99 21.03 -15.17
C LEU A 184 -23.83 20.12 -14.29
N THR A 185 -23.59 18.83 -14.39
CA THR A 185 -24.29 17.84 -13.57
C THR A 185 -23.57 17.64 -12.23
N LEU A 186 -24.32 17.21 -11.21
CA LEU A 186 -23.78 16.79 -9.92
C LEU A 186 -22.62 15.79 -10.06
N VAL A 187 -22.68 14.93 -11.08
CA VAL A 187 -21.62 13.96 -11.43
C VAL A 187 -20.27 14.64 -11.68
N HIS A 188 -20.23 15.78 -12.39
CA HIS A 188 -18.97 16.50 -12.64
C HIS A 188 -18.37 17.08 -11.36
N ILE A 189 -19.22 17.62 -10.48
CA ILE A 189 -18.80 18.19 -9.21
C ILE A 189 -18.21 17.11 -8.31
N LEU A 190 -18.90 15.98 -8.19
CA LEU A 190 -18.44 14.83 -7.39
C LEU A 190 -17.15 14.22 -7.95
N LEU A 191 -17.04 14.12 -9.27
CA LEU A 191 -15.82 13.65 -9.94
C LEU A 191 -14.65 14.59 -9.65
N ALA A 192 -14.83 15.88 -9.87
CA ALA A 192 -13.80 16.89 -9.62
C ALA A 192 -13.35 16.86 -8.15
N LEU A 193 -14.31 16.79 -7.22
CA LEU A 193 -14.01 16.67 -5.79
C LEU A 193 -13.18 15.42 -5.49
N GLY A 194 -13.53 14.27 -6.05
CA GLY A 194 -12.75 13.03 -5.90
C GLY A 194 -11.31 13.19 -6.41
N ILE A 195 -11.14 13.77 -7.61
CA ILE A 195 -9.83 14.06 -8.21
C ILE A 195 -9.01 15.00 -7.32
N ALA A 196 -9.62 16.09 -6.84
CA ALA A 196 -8.97 17.07 -5.96
C ALA A 196 -8.53 16.45 -4.63
N ILE A 197 -9.39 15.64 -4.00
CA ILE A 197 -9.07 14.92 -2.76
C ILE A 197 -7.87 14.00 -2.97
N THR A 198 -7.85 13.24 -4.07
CA THR A 198 -6.68 12.42 -4.43
C THR A 198 -5.43 13.28 -4.61
N GLY A 199 -5.54 14.44 -5.29
CA GLY A 199 -4.44 15.38 -5.49
C GLY A 199 -3.85 15.90 -4.18
N ILE A 200 -4.71 16.36 -3.26
CA ILE A 200 -4.33 16.81 -1.92
C ILE A 200 -3.65 15.68 -1.14
N GLY A 201 -4.19 14.47 -1.20
CA GLY A 201 -3.57 13.30 -0.58
C GLY A 201 -2.14 13.05 -1.07
N TRP A 202 -1.88 13.16 -2.38
CA TRP A 202 -0.51 13.05 -2.91
C TRP A 202 0.42 14.17 -2.46
N LEU A 203 -0.08 15.42 -2.33
CA LEU A 203 0.71 16.53 -1.81
C LEU A 203 1.12 16.31 -0.36
N ILE A 204 0.19 15.89 0.51
CA ILE A 204 0.49 15.61 1.92
C ILE A 204 1.47 14.43 2.02
N LEU A 205 1.31 13.40 1.17
CA LEU A 205 2.25 12.28 1.15
C LEU A 205 3.64 12.70 0.68
N SER A 206 3.73 13.63 -0.28
CA SER A 206 5.00 14.19 -0.72
C SER A 206 5.68 14.96 0.41
N ASP A 207 4.96 15.82 1.13
CA ASP A 207 5.49 16.54 2.31
C ASP A 207 6.01 15.56 3.37
N ALA A 208 5.19 14.56 3.71
CA ALA A 208 5.57 13.51 4.67
C ALA A 208 6.87 12.81 4.23
N LEU A 209 7.02 12.46 2.95
CA LEU A 209 8.24 11.86 2.43
C LEU A 209 9.44 12.81 2.40
N GLY A 210 9.22 14.13 2.24
CA GLY A 210 10.29 15.13 2.19
C GLY A 210 11.13 15.20 3.46
N VAL A 211 10.49 14.95 4.62
CA VAL A 211 11.12 15.04 5.95
C VAL A 211 12.09 13.87 6.22
N HIS A 212 11.85 12.67 5.69
CA HIS A 212 12.61 11.47 6.09
C HIS A 212 13.78 11.15 5.16
N THR A 213 15.00 10.99 5.69
CA THR A 213 16.24 10.85 4.90
C THR A 213 16.53 9.44 4.38
N ASN A 214 15.92 8.41 4.95
CA ASN A 214 16.38 7.02 4.75
C ASN A 214 15.69 6.25 3.60
N VAL A 215 14.74 6.86 2.90
CA VAL A 215 14.05 6.19 1.79
C VAL A 215 14.87 6.31 0.48
N PRO A 216 15.25 5.20 -0.17
CA PRO A 216 15.96 5.24 -1.45
C PRO A 216 15.07 5.90 -2.53
N PHE A 217 15.67 6.64 -3.45
CA PHE A 217 14.95 7.38 -4.50
C PHE A 217 13.92 8.39 -3.97
N ARG A 218 14.09 8.89 -2.73
CA ARG A 218 13.18 9.87 -2.12
C ARG A 218 12.95 11.10 -2.97
N ARG A 219 14.03 11.80 -3.39
CA ARG A 219 13.92 13.06 -4.15
C ARG A 219 13.11 12.89 -5.44
N PRO A 220 13.41 11.91 -6.31
CA PRO A 220 12.62 11.75 -7.53
C PRO A 220 11.18 11.26 -7.24
N LEU A 221 10.97 10.40 -6.23
CA LEU A 221 9.61 10.03 -5.81
C LEU A 221 8.84 11.26 -5.32
N TYR A 222 9.42 12.05 -4.42
CA TYR A 222 8.86 13.30 -3.90
C TYR A 222 8.41 14.22 -5.03
N LEU A 223 9.29 14.51 -5.99
CA LEU A 223 8.96 15.37 -7.13
C LEU A 223 7.84 14.77 -7.97
N SER A 224 7.87 13.46 -8.23
CA SER A 224 6.79 12.80 -8.98
C SER A 224 5.44 12.90 -8.27
N LEU A 225 5.41 12.75 -6.94
CA LEU A 225 4.18 12.88 -6.14
C LEU A 225 3.68 14.32 -6.09
N LEU A 226 4.59 15.28 -5.93
CA LEU A 226 4.28 16.72 -5.92
C LEU A 226 3.64 17.14 -7.25
N VAL A 227 4.29 16.81 -8.37
CA VAL A 227 3.78 17.12 -9.73
C VAL A 227 2.46 16.41 -9.98
N ASN A 228 2.32 15.15 -9.58
CA ASN A 228 1.07 14.41 -9.74
C ASN A 228 -0.08 15.03 -8.92
N GLY A 229 0.19 15.43 -7.67
CA GLY A 229 -0.79 16.10 -6.81
C GLY A 229 -1.26 17.43 -7.37
N LEU A 230 -0.33 18.29 -7.82
CA LEU A 230 -0.64 19.57 -8.47
C LEU A 230 -1.44 19.37 -9.76
N ALA A 231 -1.04 18.40 -10.59
CA ALA A 231 -1.72 18.14 -11.85
C ALA A 231 -3.15 17.57 -11.63
N LEU A 232 -3.40 16.80 -10.57
CA LEU A 232 -4.76 16.37 -10.22
C LEU A 232 -5.63 17.55 -9.79
N ILE A 233 -5.10 18.49 -9.01
CA ILE A 233 -5.84 19.70 -8.63
C ILE A 233 -6.15 20.55 -9.88
N GLY A 234 -5.15 20.75 -10.74
CA GLY A 234 -5.35 21.45 -12.02
C GLY A 234 -6.37 20.77 -12.92
N LEU A 235 -6.35 19.43 -12.99
CA LEU A 235 -7.32 18.64 -13.73
C LEU A 235 -8.72 18.79 -13.15
N SER A 236 -8.88 18.74 -11.83
CA SER A 236 -10.16 18.99 -11.15
C SER A 236 -10.73 20.36 -11.50
N LEU A 237 -9.90 21.41 -11.48
CA LEU A 237 -10.30 22.76 -11.89
C LEU A 237 -10.69 22.79 -13.37
N GLY A 238 -9.90 22.15 -14.24
CA GLY A 238 -10.19 22.01 -15.67
C GLY A 238 -11.54 21.33 -15.93
N VAL A 239 -11.89 20.29 -15.16
CA VAL A 239 -13.19 19.60 -15.24
C VAL A 239 -14.33 20.53 -14.80
N LEU A 240 -14.17 21.27 -13.71
CA LEU A 240 -15.19 22.22 -13.23
C LEU A 240 -15.40 23.39 -14.20
N MET A 241 -14.31 23.94 -14.74
CA MET A 241 -14.32 25.04 -15.70
C MET A 241 -14.67 24.60 -17.12
N ARG A 242 -14.59 23.29 -17.40
CA ARG A 242 -14.76 22.68 -18.73
C ARG A 242 -13.77 23.22 -19.75
N HIS A 243 -12.57 23.51 -19.29
CA HIS A 243 -11.50 24.03 -20.13
C HIS A 243 -10.69 22.86 -20.68
N SER A 244 -10.94 22.49 -21.94
CA SER A 244 -10.29 21.36 -22.61
C SER A 244 -8.77 21.42 -22.54
N ASP A 245 -8.19 22.60 -22.74
CA ASP A 245 -6.72 22.74 -22.78
C ASP A 245 -6.09 22.48 -21.42
N ILE A 246 -6.72 22.95 -20.33
CA ILE A 246 -6.27 22.66 -18.96
C ILE A 246 -6.37 21.15 -18.72
N ILE A 247 -7.48 20.51 -19.11
CA ILE A 247 -7.67 19.07 -18.95
C ILE A 247 -6.58 18.28 -19.70
N ILE A 248 -6.28 18.65 -20.95
CA ILE A 248 -5.26 17.98 -21.78
C ILE A 248 -3.86 18.18 -21.19
N GLN A 249 -3.49 19.42 -20.84
CA GLN A 249 -2.17 19.73 -20.28
C GLN A 249 -1.96 19.01 -18.94
N MET A 250 -2.95 19.08 -18.04
CA MET A 250 -2.87 18.41 -16.75
C MET A 250 -2.87 16.89 -16.90
N GLY A 251 -3.65 16.34 -17.84
CA GLY A 251 -3.61 14.91 -18.19
C GLY A 251 -2.23 14.45 -18.67
N LEU A 252 -1.53 15.26 -19.47
CA LEU A 252 -0.16 14.98 -19.89
C LEU A 252 0.81 14.97 -18.69
N PHE A 253 0.75 15.99 -17.83
CA PHE A 253 1.55 16.03 -16.60
C PHE A 253 1.29 14.83 -15.69
N LEU A 254 0.02 14.41 -15.56
CA LEU A 254 -0.37 13.23 -14.79
C LEU A 254 0.20 11.94 -15.37
N THR A 255 0.19 11.81 -16.70
CA THR A 255 0.73 10.63 -17.38
C THR A 255 2.22 10.50 -17.13
N ILE A 256 2.98 11.57 -17.35
CA ILE A 256 4.45 11.57 -17.19
C ILE A 256 4.83 11.37 -15.72
N SER A 257 4.25 12.17 -14.80
CA SER A 257 4.53 12.05 -13.37
C SER A 257 4.04 10.74 -12.77
N GLY A 258 2.92 10.21 -13.26
CA GLY A 258 2.35 8.93 -12.88
C GLY A 258 3.25 7.76 -13.28
N LEU A 259 3.81 7.77 -14.50
CA LEU A 259 4.78 6.78 -14.96
C LEU A 259 6.02 6.78 -14.05
N ALA A 260 6.58 7.96 -13.81
CA ALA A 260 7.74 8.13 -12.93
C ALA A 260 7.44 7.60 -11.51
N ARG A 261 6.28 7.96 -10.94
CA ARG A 261 5.82 7.45 -9.64
C ARG A 261 5.78 5.92 -9.59
N HIS A 262 5.18 5.27 -10.58
CA HIS A 262 5.09 3.80 -10.62
C HIS A 262 6.46 3.15 -10.70
N VAL A 263 7.38 3.70 -11.50
CA VAL A 263 8.76 3.22 -11.60
C VAL A 263 9.45 3.32 -10.23
N PHE A 264 9.41 4.48 -9.57
CA PHE A 264 10.08 4.65 -8.28
C PHE A 264 9.47 3.79 -7.18
N LEU A 265 8.13 3.67 -7.10
CA LEU A 265 7.49 2.77 -6.14
C LEU A 265 7.89 1.31 -6.38
N THR A 266 7.95 0.87 -7.65
CA THR A 266 8.41 -0.48 -8.00
C THR A 266 9.82 -0.73 -7.51
N LEU A 267 10.75 0.22 -7.75
CA LEU A 267 12.14 0.12 -7.30
C LEU A 267 12.26 0.10 -5.78
N ILE A 268 11.50 0.93 -5.07
CA ILE A 268 11.48 0.98 -3.61
C ILE A 268 10.99 -0.35 -3.03
N PHE A 269 9.88 -0.89 -3.54
CA PHE A 269 9.35 -2.16 -3.07
C PHE A 269 10.26 -3.34 -3.42
N ALA A 270 10.83 -3.38 -4.62
CA ALA A 270 11.80 -4.41 -5.00
C ALA A 270 13.03 -4.36 -4.09
N ARG A 271 13.51 -3.16 -3.73
CA ARG A 271 14.63 -3.00 -2.79
C ARG A 271 14.24 -3.41 -1.38
N ALA A 272 13.08 -3.00 -0.88
CA ALA A 272 12.58 -3.42 0.43
C ALA A 272 12.46 -4.95 0.52
N ALA A 273 12.01 -5.60 -0.55
CA ALA A 273 11.97 -7.05 -0.65
C ALA A 273 13.36 -7.70 -0.58
N ARG A 274 14.39 -7.11 -1.21
CA ARG A 274 15.79 -7.60 -1.10
C ARG A 274 16.38 -7.36 0.29
N GLN A 275 16.20 -6.17 0.86
CA GLN A 275 16.73 -5.87 2.19
C GLN A 275 16.11 -6.79 3.26
N SER A 276 14.84 -7.18 3.09
CA SER A 276 14.21 -8.16 3.98
C SER A 276 14.73 -9.59 3.83
N SER A 277 15.45 -9.94 2.76
CA SER A 277 16.16 -11.23 2.64
C SER A 277 17.57 -11.20 3.20
N ASP A 278 18.18 -10.01 3.27
CA ASP A 278 19.60 -9.85 3.59
C ASP A 278 19.86 -9.66 5.08
N VAL A 279 18.83 -9.54 5.92
CA VAL A 279 18.98 -9.62 7.38
C VAL A 279 19.38 -11.07 7.67
N PRO A 280 20.67 -11.38 7.88
CA PRO A 280 21.06 -12.72 8.28
C PRO A 280 20.35 -12.93 9.61
N TRP A 281 19.78 -14.11 9.83
CA TRP A 281 19.41 -14.50 11.17
C TRP A 281 20.72 -14.54 11.96
N ARG A 282 21.09 -13.40 12.56
CA ARG A 282 22.09 -13.35 13.60
C ARG A 282 21.37 -14.00 14.76
N GLY A 283 21.49 -15.34 14.84
CA GLY A 283 21.26 -16.03 16.09
C GLY A 283 21.97 -15.21 17.13
N SER A 284 21.19 -14.58 18.01
CA SER A 284 21.71 -13.79 19.09
C SER A 284 22.72 -14.67 19.79
N HIS A 285 23.97 -14.23 19.78
CA HIS A 285 24.97 -14.70 20.72
C HIS A 285 24.40 -14.43 22.12
N ALA A 286 23.74 -15.44 22.67
CA ALA A 286 23.56 -15.66 24.09
C ALA A 286 24.62 -16.67 24.52
#